data_AF-A0A319D8H8-F1
#
_entry.id   AF-A0A319D8H8-F1
#
_cell.length_a   1.000
_cell.length_b   1.000
_cell.length_c   1.000
_cell.angle_alpha   90.00
_cell.angle_beta   90.00
_cell.angle_gamma   90.00
#
_symmetry.space_group_name_H-M   'P 1'
#
loop_
_entity.id
_entity.type
_entity.pdbx_description
1 polymer ?
#
loop_
_entity_poly.entity_id
_entity_poly.type
_entity_poly.pdbx_seq_one_letter_code
_entity_poly.pdbx_strand_id
1 'polypeptide(L)'
;CQFCAAVFHRLDHYRRHAATHSSEKPFKCGFCGSQHKRGDVLRRHWKSCSARIHTGQAIPDPRVGGKERHACDACAKLKKCCDGGQPCLECSTRRKQCTYARIR
;
A
#
# COMPACT_ATOMS: atom_id res chain seq x y z
N CYS A 1 6.98 1.75 24.57
CA CYS A 1 5.99 0.69 24.29
C CYS A 1 5.39 0.29 25.64
N GLN A 2 4.16 -0.20 25.72
CA GLN A 2 3.62 -0.61 27.03
C GLN A 2 4.22 -1.92 27.55
N PHE A 3 4.83 -2.72 26.66
CA PHE A 3 5.43 -4.02 26.98
C PHE A 3 6.97 -3.99 27.01
N CYS A 4 7.61 -2.88 26.63
CA CYS A 4 9.06 -2.70 26.69
C CYS A 4 9.48 -1.21 26.61
N ALA A 5 10.75 -0.93 26.93
CA ALA A 5 11.32 0.42 26.94
C ALA A 5 11.51 1.08 25.55
N ALA A 6 11.07 0.44 24.46
CA ALA A 6 11.24 0.99 23.11
C ALA A 6 10.37 2.24 22.89
N VAL A 7 10.99 3.34 22.48
CA VAL A 7 10.32 4.61 22.17
C VAL A 7 10.24 4.81 20.65
N PHE A 8 9.11 5.30 20.17
CA PHE A 8 8.86 5.53 18.76
C PHE A 8 8.29 6.94 18.54
N HIS A 9 8.83 7.65 17.56
CA HIS A 9 8.35 8.98 17.17
C HIS A 9 7.14 8.93 16.22
N ARG A 10 6.84 7.77 15.62
CA ARG A 10 5.67 7.58 14.74
C ARG A 10 4.72 6.52 15.26
N LEU A 11 3.43 6.82 15.17
CA LEU A 11 2.36 5.91 15.57
C LEU A 11 2.35 4.61 14.73
N ASP A 12 2.62 4.69 13.43
CA ASP A 12 2.66 3.50 12.56
C ASP A 12 3.80 2.54 12.93
N HIS A 13 4.95 3.09 13.32
CA HIS A 13 6.08 2.30 13.81
C HIS A 13 5.78 1.66 15.17
N TYR A 14 5.17 2.43 16.08
CA TYR A 14 4.71 1.90 17.36
C TYR A 14 3.71 0.75 17.20
N ARG A 15 2.66 0.93 16.39
CA ARG A 15 1.64 -0.11 16.14
C ARG A 15 2.26 -1.40 15.58
N ARG A 16 3.17 -1.25 14.62
CA ARG A 16 3.92 -2.37 14.06
C ARG A 16 4.78 -3.09 15.11
N HIS A 17 5.40 -2.33 16.00
CA HIS A 17 6.18 -2.88 17.10
C HIS A 17 5.28 -3.56 18.15
N ALA A 18 4.14 -2.98 18.51
CA ALA A 18 3.21 -3.62 19.44
C ALA A 18 2.75 -5.00 18.94
N ALA A 19 2.56 -5.15 17.62
CA ALA A 19 2.28 -6.45 16.99
C ALA A 19 3.40 -7.50 17.13
N THR A 20 4.62 -7.12 17.55
CA THR A 20 5.66 -8.13 17.86
C THR A 20 5.42 -8.81 19.20
N HIS A 21 4.76 -8.11 20.14
CA HIS A 21 4.35 -8.68 21.43
C HIS A 21 3.14 -9.60 21.28
N SER A 22 2.24 -9.36 20.31
CA SER A 22 1.22 -10.35 19.94
C SER A 22 1.85 -11.51 19.16
N SER A 23 1.54 -12.75 19.55
CA SER A 23 1.96 -13.96 18.83
C SER A 23 1.16 -14.21 17.55
N GLU A 24 0.16 -13.37 17.27
CA GLU A 24 -0.70 -13.50 16.11
C GLU A 24 0.06 -13.19 14.80
N LYS A 25 -0.05 -14.11 13.84
CA LYS A 25 0.55 -14.00 12.51
C LYS A 25 -0.55 -14.06 11.46
N PRO A 26 -1.30 -12.97 11.26
CA PRO A 26 -2.49 -12.99 10.41
C PRO A 26 -2.16 -13.18 8.91
N PHE A 27 -0.90 -13.02 8.49
CA PHE A 27 -0.53 -13.12 7.09
C PHE A 27 0.04 -14.49 6.76
N LYS A 28 -0.79 -15.38 6.20
CA LYS A 28 -0.41 -16.73 5.77
C LYS A 28 0.02 -16.75 4.30
N CYS A 29 1.10 -17.48 4.00
CA CYS A 29 1.51 -17.79 2.64
C CYS A 29 0.62 -18.89 2.06
N GLY A 30 -0.05 -18.61 0.95
CA GLY A 30 -0.89 -19.59 0.25
C GLY A 30 -0.10 -20.74 -0.40
N PHE A 31 1.21 -20.58 -0.61
CA PHE A 31 2.04 -21.58 -1.29
C PHE A 31 2.66 -22.62 -0.34
N CYS A 32 3.15 -22.18 0.82
CA CYS A 32 3.86 -23.03 1.77
C CYS A 32 3.22 -23.06 3.17
N GLY A 33 2.13 -22.32 3.38
CA GLY A 33 1.47 -22.22 4.68
C GLY A 33 2.20 -21.40 5.75
N SER A 34 3.40 -20.87 5.46
CA SER A 34 4.18 -20.06 6.41
C SER A 34 3.41 -18.81 6.86
N GLN A 35 3.44 -18.51 8.15
CA GLN A 35 2.75 -17.36 8.72
C GLN A 35 3.73 -16.23 9.07
N HIS A 36 3.34 -14.99 8.78
CA HIS A 36 4.13 -13.80 9.02
C HIS A 36 3.31 -12.77 9.81
N LYS A 37 4.00 -11.98 10.65
CA LYS A 37 3.37 -10.91 11.44
C LYS A 37 2.88 -9.72 10.61
N ARG A 38 3.38 -9.57 9.38
CA ARG A 38 3.16 -8.39 8.52
C ARG A 38 3.03 -8.77 7.04
N GLY A 39 2.15 -8.07 6.32
CA GLY A 39 1.93 -8.30 4.89
C GLY A 39 3.12 -7.95 3.99
N ASP A 40 3.94 -6.94 4.35
CA ASP A 40 5.16 -6.64 3.59
C ASP A 40 6.25 -7.71 3.77
N VAL A 41 6.29 -8.35 4.95
CA VAL A 41 7.19 -9.49 5.21
C VAL A 41 6.75 -10.71 4.42
N LEU A 42 5.45 -11.02 4.40
CA LEU A 42 4.89 -12.08 3.55
C LEU A 42 5.24 -11.85 2.06
N ARG A 43 5.14 -10.61 1.57
CA ARG A 43 5.49 -10.28 0.19
C ARG A 43 6.95 -10.53 -0.13
N ARG A 44 7.86 -10.17 0.79
CA ARG A 44 9.28 -10.49 0.65
C ARG A 44 9.48 -12.01 0.63
N HIS A 45 8.78 -12.73 1.50
CA HIS A 45 8.81 -14.18 1.55
C HIS A 45 8.35 -14.83 0.24
N TRP A 46 7.30 -14.32 -0.44
CA TRP A 46 6.89 -14.88 -1.73
C TRP A 46 8.04 -14.98 -2.73
N LYS A 47 8.92 -13.97 -2.80
CA LYS A 47 10.08 -14.00 -3.69
C LYS A 47 11.01 -15.18 -3.42
N SER A 48 11.20 -15.54 -2.14
CA SER A 48 12.09 -16.62 -1.69
C SER A 48 11.35 -17.90 -1.28
N CYS A 49 10.05 -18.00 -1.56
CA CYS A 49 9.26 -19.14 -1.13
C CYS A 49 9.54 -20.34 -2.05
N SER A 50 10.27 -21.34 -1.55
CA SER A 50 10.62 -22.54 -2.32
C SER A 50 9.40 -23.21 -2.95
N ALA A 51 8.31 -23.37 -2.19
CA ALA A 51 7.06 -23.98 -2.71
C ALA A 51 6.50 -23.25 -3.94
N ARG A 52 6.56 -21.91 -3.97
CA ARG A 52 6.14 -21.09 -5.12
C ARG A 52 7.10 -21.23 -6.29
N ILE A 53 8.40 -21.26 -6.00
CA ILE A 53 9.45 -21.37 -7.01
C ILE A 53 9.35 -22.73 -7.72
N HIS A 54 9.13 -23.82 -6.98
CA HIS A 54 8.92 -25.15 -7.54
C HIS A 54 7.63 -25.25 -8.36
N THR A 55 6.55 -24.60 -7.93
CA THR A 55 5.27 -24.61 -8.68
C THR A 55 5.25 -23.61 -9.84
N GLY A 56 6.29 -22.78 -10.01
CA GLY A 56 6.35 -21.76 -11.07
C GLY A 56 5.28 -20.67 -10.95
N GLN A 57 4.63 -20.53 -9.80
CA GLN A 57 3.50 -19.61 -9.65
C GLN A 57 3.97 -18.15 -9.53
N ALA A 58 3.24 -17.25 -10.21
CA ALA A 58 3.47 -15.81 -10.13
C ALA A 58 3.24 -15.29 -8.70
N ILE A 59 3.95 -14.22 -8.33
CA ILE A 59 3.75 -13.55 -7.05
C ILE A 59 2.36 -12.87 -7.10
N PRO A 60 1.47 -13.08 -6.12
CA PRO A 60 0.19 -12.39 -6.06
C PRO A 60 0.40 -10.87 -6.02
N ASP A 61 -0.28 -10.14 -6.91
CA ASP A 61 -0.17 -8.69 -6.96
C ASP A 61 -0.64 -8.07 -5.63
N PRO A 62 0.05 -7.05 -5.10
CA PRO A 62 -0.33 -6.48 -3.84
C PRO A 62 -1.24 -5.26 -3.91
N ARG A 63 -2.42 -5.44 -3.30
CA ARG A 63 -3.33 -4.40 -2.76
C ARG A 63 -4.08 -3.59 -3.83
N VAL A 64 -5.27 -4.08 -4.19
CA VAL A 64 -6.37 -3.22 -4.64
C VAL A 64 -6.82 -2.40 -3.42
N GLY A 65 -6.15 -1.28 -3.18
CA GLY A 65 -6.30 -0.52 -1.94
C GLY A 65 -5.23 0.56 -1.80
N GLY A 66 -4.94 1.26 -2.90
CA GLY A 66 -4.40 2.61 -2.81
C GLY A 66 -5.54 3.55 -2.44
N LYS A 67 -5.25 4.66 -1.76
CA LYS A 67 -6.21 5.79 -1.75
C LYS A 67 -6.52 6.09 -3.21
N GLU A 68 -7.76 5.85 -3.65
CA GLU A 68 -8.23 6.32 -4.94
C GLU A 68 -7.87 7.80 -5.01
N ARG A 69 -7.03 8.16 -5.97
CA ARG A 69 -6.69 9.56 -6.22
C ARG A 69 -7.80 10.06 -7.12
N HIS A 70 -8.79 10.73 -6.53
CA HIS A 70 -9.84 11.45 -7.25
C HIS A 70 -9.19 12.67 -7.92
N ALA A 71 -8.40 12.44 -8.95
CA ALA A 71 -7.68 13.46 -9.68
C ALA A 71 -7.92 13.33 -11.18
N CYS A 72 -8.09 14.45 -11.86
CA CYS A 72 -8.12 14.48 -13.32
C CYS A 72 -6.78 14.01 -13.91
N ASP A 73 -6.74 13.65 -15.19
CA ASP A 73 -5.53 13.15 -15.87
C ASP A 73 -4.30 14.06 -15.68
N ALA A 74 -4.51 15.38 -15.74
CA ALA A 74 -3.44 16.37 -15.56
C ALA A 74 -2.90 16.38 -14.11
N CYS A 75 -3.79 16.40 -13.11
CA CYS A 75 -3.39 16.38 -11.70
C CYS A 75 -2.82 15.02 -11.29
N ALA A 76 -3.35 13.92 -11.84
CA ALA A 76 -2.86 12.58 -11.60
C ALA A 76 -1.41 12.41 -12.09
N LYS A 77 -1.09 12.90 -13.29
CA LYS A 77 0.27 12.93 -13.86
C LYS A 77 1.24 13.77 -13.02
N LEU A 78 0.75 14.89 -12.48
CA LEU A 78 1.55 15.81 -11.68
C LEU A 78 1.57 15.46 -10.18
N LYS A 79 0.90 14.38 -9.76
CA LYS A 79 0.68 14.01 -8.36
C LYS A 79 0.15 15.18 -7.52
N LYS A 80 -0.73 16.00 -8.11
CA LYS A 80 -1.37 17.15 -7.45
C LYS A 80 -2.76 16.77 -6.92
N CYS A 81 -3.18 17.49 -5.89
CA CYS A 81 -4.55 17.42 -5.39
C CYS A 81 -5.49 18.00 -6.43
N CYS A 82 -6.62 17.34 -6.62
CA CYS A 82 -7.67 17.79 -7.53
C CYS A 82 -8.93 17.99 -6.69
N ASP A 83 -9.57 19.13 -6.86
CA ASP A 83 -10.75 19.55 -6.10
C ASP A 83 -12.05 18.91 -6.61
N GLY A 84 -12.03 18.22 -7.75
CA GLY A 84 -13.24 17.59 -8.28
C GLY A 84 -13.99 18.44 -9.32
N GLY A 85 -13.69 19.74 -9.47
CA GLY A 85 -14.38 20.65 -10.38
C GLY A 85 -14.05 20.46 -11.86
N GLN A 86 -14.96 20.83 -12.77
CA GLN A 86 -14.76 20.81 -14.22
C GLN A 86 -14.73 22.24 -14.79
N PRO A 87 -13.57 22.82 -15.10
CA PRO A 87 -12.19 22.33 -14.88
C PRO A 87 -11.72 22.46 -13.42
N CYS A 88 -10.75 21.65 -13.01
CA CYS A 88 -10.19 21.68 -11.65
C CYS A 88 -9.48 23.02 -11.40
N LEU A 89 -9.51 23.55 -10.16
CA LEU A 89 -8.91 24.84 -9.82
C LEU A 89 -7.40 24.85 -10.13
N GLU A 90 -6.70 23.75 -9.83
CA GLU A 90 -5.27 23.55 -10.17
C GLU A 90 -4.99 23.55 -11.69
N CYS A 91 -5.96 23.11 -12.49
CA CYS A 91 -5.85 23.03 -13.93
C CYS A 91 -6.08 24.41 -14.56
N SER A 92 -7.06 25.13 -14.03
CA SER A 92 -7.43 26.48 -14.43
C SER A 92 -6.31 27.49 -14.16
N THR A 93 -5.71 27.46 -12.95
CA THR A 93 -4.58 28.34 -12.60
C THR A 93 -3.35 28.09 -13.46
N ARG A 94 -3.11 26.84 -13.85
CA ARG A 94 -1.94 26.43 -14.64
C ARG A 94 -2.16 26.52 -16.15
N ARG A 95 -3.34 26.97 -16.61
CA ARG A 95 -3.76 26.92 -18.03
C ARG A 95 -3.50 25.55 -18.66
N LYS A 96 -3.74 24.47 -17.92
CA LYS A 96 -3.60 23.09 -18.42
C LYS A 96 -4.97 22.54 -18.80
N GLN A 97 -5.03 21.88 -19.96
CA GLN A 97 -6.25 21.25 -20.43
C GLN A 97 -6.64 20.11 -19.48
N CYS A 98 -7.76 20.29 -18.79
CA CYS A 98 -8.32 19.32 -17.86
C CYS A 98 -9.34 18.45 -18.57
N THR A 99 -8.94 17.25 -19.00
CA THR A 99 -9.82 16.39 -19.82
C THR A 99 -10.88 15.63 -19.03
N TYR A 100 -10.83 15.64 -17.69
CA TYR A 100 -11.81 14.98 -16.80
C TYR A 100 -12.29 13.60 -17.30
N ALA A 101 -11.40 12.79 -17.88
CA ALA A 101 -11.70 11.38 -18.06
C ALA A 101 -11.59 10.79 -16.66
N ARG A 102 -12.73 10.60 -15.98
CA ARG A 102 -12.77 10.04 -14.63
C ARG A 102 -12.12 8.65 -14.69
N ILE A 103 -10.84 8.55 -14.36
CA ILE A 103 -10.13 7.26 -14.27
C ILE A 103 -10.78 6.52 -13.10
N ARG A 104 -11.64 5.57 -13.43
CA ARG A 104 -12.25 4.61 -12.51
C ARG A 104 -11.24 3.54 -12.11
#